data_AF-W9SF68-F1
#
_entry.id   AF-W9SF68-F1
#
_cell.length_a   1.000
_cell.length_b   1.000
_cell.length_c   1.000
_cell.angle_alpha   90.00
_cell.angle_beta   90.00
_cell.angle_gamma   90.00
#
_symmetry.space_group_name_H-M   'P 1'
#
loop_
_entity.id
_entity.type
_entity.pdbx_description
1 polymer ?
#
loop_
_entity_poly.entity_id
_entity_poly.type
_entity_poly.pdbx_seq_one_letter_code
_entity_poly.pdbx_strand_id
1 'polypeptide(L)'
;MAEHLASIFGTEKDRVNCPFYFKIGACRHGDRCSRLHTKPSISPTLLLSNMYQRPDMLTAPGVDTQGQSLDPRKIQDNFEDFYEDLFEELSKYGQIESLNICDNLADHMV
;
A
#
# COMPACT_ATOMS: atom_id res chain seq x y z
N MET A 1 12.20 -15.76 29.42
CA MET A 1 10.75 -15.61 29.10
C MET A 1 10.48 -14.41 28.18
N ALA A 2 11.02 -13.23 28.47
CA ALA A 2 10.85 -12.04 27.62
C ALA A 2 11.39 -12.21 26.18
N GLU A 3 12.54 -12.88 26.01
CA GLU A 3 13.15 -13.11 24.69
C GLU A 3 12.29 -14.00 23.78
N HIS A 4 11.57 -14.98 24.35
CA HIS A 4 10.70 -15.86 23.58
C HIS A 4 9.45 -15.11 23.09
N LEU A 5 8.89 -14.22 23.90
CA LEU A 5 7.74 -13.39 23.52
C LEU A 5 8.12 -12.32 22.48
N ALA A 6 9.32 -11.74 22.59
CA ALA A 6 9.86 -10.82 21.58
C ALA A 6 10.06 -11.50 20.21
N SER A 7 10.38 -12.80 20.18
CA SER A 7 10.53 -13.56 18.93
C SER A 7 9.20 -13.91 18.25
N ILE A 8 8.07 -13.73 18.94
CA ILE A 8 6.74 -14.11 18.46
C ILE A 8 6.01 -12.87 17.91
N PHE A 9 6.08 -11.74 18.61
CA PHE A 9 5.31 -10.53 18.27
C PHE A 9 5.63 -10.00 16.87
N GLY A 10 4.59 -9.79 16.04
CA GLY A 10 4.75 -9.30 14.66
C GLY A 10 5.29 -10.33 13.65
N THR A 11 5.50 -11.58 14.07
CA THR A 11 5.92 -12.69 13.20
C THR A 11 4.75 -13.63 12.89
N GLU A 12 4.94 -14.56 11.96
CA GLU A 12 3.91 -15.57 11.64
C GLU A 12 3.59 -16.51 12.81
N LYS A 13 4.49 -16.59 13.80
CA LYS A 13 4.29 -17.34 15.04
C LYS A 13 3.31 -16.65 15.98
N ASP A 14 3.02 -15.36 15.78
CA ASP A 14 1.97 -14.66 16.50
C ASP A 14 0.60 -15.19 16.05
N ARG A 15 -0.07 -15.89 16.97
CA ARG A 15 -1.41 -16.44 16.72
C ARG A 15 -2.51 -15.43 16.99
N VAL A 16 -2.19 -14.31 17.64
CA VAL A 16 -3.16 -13.28 18.04
C VAL A 16 -3.18 -12.15 17.02
N ASN A 17 -2.02 -11.60 16.68
CA ASN A 17 -1.92 -10.48 15.74
C ASN A 17 -1.74 -10.97 14.30
N CYS A 18 -2.29 -10.21 13.35
CA CYS A 18 -2.07 -10.48 11.94
C CYS A 18 -0.66 -10.02 11.53
N PRO A 19 0.24 -10.93 11.12
CA PRO A 19 1.61 -10.56 10.76
C PRO A 19 1.66 -9.71 9.47
N PHE A 20 0.68 -9.88 8.57
CA PHE A 20 0.59 -9.07 7.35
C PHE A 20 0.20 -7.64 7.67
N TYR A 21 -0.87 -7.45 8.46
CA TYR A 21 -1.29 -6.11 8.86
C TYR A 21 -0.21 -5.39 9.67
N PHE A 22 0.44 -6.11 10.59
CA PHE A 22 1.50 -5.53 11.43
C PHE A 22 2.71 -5.07 10.61
N LYS A 23 3.14 -5.85 9.59
CA LYS A 23 4.32 -5.52 8.79
C LYS A 23 4.03 -4.59 7.61
N ILE A 24 2.88 -4.75 6.98
CA ILE A 24 2.55 -4.11 5.70
C ILE A 24 1.52 -2.97 5.87
N GLY A 25 0.77 -2.95 6.98
CA GLY A 25 -0.34 -2.02 7.19
C GLY A 25 -1.64 -2.42 6.48
N ALA A 26 -1.61 -3.50 5.69
CA ALA A 26 -2.75 -4.03 4.93
C ALA A 26 -2.88 -5.56 5.09
N CYS A 27 -4.11 -6.07 4.91
CA CYS A 27 -4.38 -7.50 4.96
C CYS A 27 -5.48 -7.87 3.98
N ARG A 28 -5.26 -8.95 3.21
CA ARG A 28 -6.22 -9.47 2.22
C ARG A 28 -7.61 -9.83 2.75
N HIS A 29 -7.72 -10.08 4.05
CA HIS A 29 -9.00 -10.41 4.67
C HIS A 29 -9.73 -9.17 5.21
N GLY A 30 -9.09 -8.00 5.21
CA GLY A 30 -9.64 -6.76 5.77
C GLY A 30 -10.18 -6.97 7.18
N ASP A 31 -11.38 -6.45 7.44
CA ASP A 31 -12.06 -6.59 8.73
C ASP A 31 -12.57 -8.03 9.01
N ARG A 32 -12.56 -8.90 8.01
CA ARG A 32 -12.92 -10.33 8.17
C ARG A 32 -11.73 -11.19 8.58
N CYS A 33 -10.56 -10.61 8.83
CA CYS A 33 -9.41 -11.34 9.32
C CYS A 33 -9.72 -11.98 10.69
N SER A 34 -9.34 -13.24 10.87
CA SER A 34 -9.48 -13.94 12.16
C SER A 34 -8.45 -13.51 13.20
N ARG A 35 -7.43 -12.74 12.80
CA ARG A 35 -6.37 -12.21 13.66
C ARG A 35 -6.55 -10.71 13.84
N LEU A 36 -6.01 -10.17 14.94
CA LEU A 36 -6.17 -8.76 15.29
C LEU A 36 -5.37 -7.83 14.35
N HIS A 37 -6.03 -6.73 13.96
CA HIS A 37 -5.46 -5.59 13.23
C HIS A 37 -5.40 -4.38 14.16
N THR A 38 -4.24 -4.17 14.79
CA THR A 38 -4.07 -3.07 15.74
C THR A 38 -3.68 -1.79 15.00
N LYS A 39 -4.63 -0.85 14.90
CA LYS A 39 -4.38 0.50 14.37
C LYS A 39 -3.70 1.36 15.44
N PRO A 40 -2.49 1.88 15.21
CA PRO A 40 -1.87 2.79 16.16
C PRO A 40 -2.64 4.11 16.22
N SER A 41 -2.78 4.69 17.42
CA SER A 41 -3.38 6.02 17.59
C SER A 41 -2.46 7.14 17.12
N ILE A 42 -1.15 6.89 17.10
CA ILE A 42 -0.10 7.81 16.65
C ILE A 42 0.91 6.99 15.84
N SER A 43 1.22 7.44 14.63
CA SER A 43 2.17 6.80 13.73
C SER A 43 2.87 7.86 12.87
N PRO A 44 4.19 7.74 12.62
CA PRO A 44 4.88 8.58 11.64
C PRO A 44 4.58 8.16 10.19
N THR A 45 3.99 6.98 9.99
CA THR A 45 3.65 6.44 8.66
C THR A 45 2.14 6.54 8.43
N LEU A 46 1.77 7.08 7.27
CA LEU A 46 0.40 7.15 6.78
C LEU A 46 0.21 6.14 5.64
N LEU A 47 -1.00 5.57 5.55
CA LEU A 47 -1.42 4.70 4.46
C LEU A 47 -2.63 5.34 3.77
N LEU A 48 -2.48 5.63 2.47
CA LEU A 48 -3.56 6.14 1.61
C LEU A 48 -4.01 5.01 0.68
N SER A 49 -5.01 4.26 1.11
CA SER A 49 -5.56 3.12 0.37
C SER A 49 -6.20 3.57 -0.95
N ASN A 50 -5.96 2.81 -2.02
CA ASN A 50 -6.57 3.03 -3.35
C ASN A 50 -6.29 4.40 -3.99
N MET A 51 -5.24 5.10 -3.59
CA MET A 51 -4.99 6.48 -4.03
C MET A 51 -4.50 6.56 -5.49
N TYR A 52 -3.54 5.71 -5.85
CA TYR A 52 -3.02 5.64 -7.22
C TYR A 52 -3.87 4.70 -8.05
N GLN A 53 -4.44 5.21 -9.15
CA GLN A 53 -5.21 4.43 -10.11
C GLN A 53 -4.44 4.37 -11.43
N ARG A 54 -3.78 3.24 -11.69
CA ARG A 54 -2.98 3.08 -12.89
C ARG A 54 -3.89 3.11 -14.14
N PRO A 55 -3.53 3.84 -15.21
CA PRO A 55 -4.43 4.04 -16.37
C PRO A 55 -4.90 2.76 -17.08
N ASP A 56 -4.15 1.66 -17.00
CA ASP A 56 -4.47 0.36 -17.58
C ASP A 56 -5.01 -0.67 -16.58
N MET A 57 -5.25 -0.28 -15.32
CA MET A 57 -5.70 -1.21 -14.27
C MET A 57 -7.11 -1.75 -14.52
N LEU A 58 -7.94 -1.00 -15.27
CA LEU A 58 -9.33 -1.36 -15.62
C LEU A 58 -9.43 -2.21 -16.89
N THR A 59 -8.31 -2.45 -17.57
CA THR A 59 -8.24 -3.05 -18.91
C THR A 59 -7.12 -4.08 -19.01
N ALA A 60 -6.96 -4.71 -20.18
CA ALA A 60 -5.84 -5.61 -20.38
C ALA A 60 -4.51 -4.84 -20.23
N PRO A 61 -3.45 -5.45 -19.67
CA PRO A 61 -2.16 -4.77 -19.48
C PRO A 61 -1.66 -4.13 -20.77
N GLY A 62 -1.34 -2.83 -20.71
CA GLY A 62 -0.90 -2.07 -21.88
C GLY A 62 -2.01 -1.74 -22.88
N VAL A 63 -3.28 -1.77 -22.47
CA VAL A 63 -4.42 -1.37 -23.29
C VAL A 63 -5.24 -0.34 -22.52
N ASP A 64 -5.68 0.75 -23.15
CA ASP A 64 -6.53 1.77 -22.53
C ASP A 64 -8.01 1.33 -22.48
N THR A 65 -8.84 2.17 -21.86
CA THR A 65 -10.30 2.00 -21.78
C THR A 65 -11.01 1.96 -23.14
N GLN A 66 -10.33 2.34 -24.23
CA GLN A 66 -10.83 2.29 -25.60
C GLN A 66 -10.29 1.08 -26.40
N GLY A 67 -9.50 0.21 -25.78
CA GLY A 67 -8.92 -0.96 -26.45
C GLY A 67 -7.65 -0.66 -27.24
N GLN A 68 -7.04 0.52 -27.10
CA GLN A 68 -5.82 0.92 -27.78
C GLN A 68 -4.58 0.58 -26.96
N SER A 69 -3.49 0.19 -27.62
CA SER A 69 -2.21 -0.04 -26.95
C SER A 69 -1.72 1.24 -26.26
N LEU A 70 -1.51 1.19 -24.95
CA LEU A 70 -0.89 2.26 -24.19
C LEU A 70 0.62 2.20 -24.40
N ASP A 71 1.19 3.34 -24.77
CA ASP A 71 2.64 3.52 -24.79
C ASP A 71 3.16 3.44 -23.34
N PRO A 72 4.07 2.49 -23.02
CA PRO A 72 4.66 2.38 -21.69
C PRO A 72 5.26 3.70 -21.17
N ARG A 73 5.72 4.58 -22.07
CA ARG A 73 6.23 5.90 -21.69
C ARG A 73 5.15 6.78 -21.10
N LYS A 74 3.95 6.79 -21.68
CA LYS A 74 2.82 7.57 -21.15
C LYS A 74 2.37 7.08 -19.77
N ILE A 75 2.48 5.77 -19.52
CA ILE A 75 2.18 5.20 -18.19
C ILE A 75 3.21 5.69 -17.17
N GLN A 76 4.49 5.71 -17.56
CA GLN A 76 5.56 6.23 -16.71
C GLN A 76 5.39 7.73 -16.46
N ASP A 77 5.12 8.53 -17.48
CA ASP A 77 4.88 9.99 -17.35
C ASP A 77 3.70 10.25 -16.39
N ASN A 78 2.59 9.51 -16.53
CA ASN A 78 1.44 9.63 -15.63
C ASN A 78 1.77 9.27 -14.18
N PHE A 79 2.63 8.27 -13.97
CA PHE A 79 3.10 7.89 -12.64
C PHE A 79 3.98 8.97 -12.02
N GLU A 80 4.89 9.56 -12.80
CA GLU A 80 5.78 10.63 -12.35
C GLU A 80 4.99 11.89 -11.97
N ASP A 81 4.05 12.31 -12.81
CA ASP A 81 3.13 13.42 -12.52
C ASP A 81 2.37 13.19 -11.20
N PHE A 82 1.85 11.97 -11.00
CA PHE A 82 1.14 11.61 -9.76
C PHE A 82 2.08 11.61 -8.54
N TYR A 83 3.30 11.07 -8.69
CA TYR A 83 4.28 11.01 -7.61
C TYR A 83 4.69 12.42 -7.17
N GLU A 84 4.95 13.32 -8.13
CA GLU A 84 5.32 14.71 -7.88
C GLU A 84 4.19 15.46 -7.16
N ASP A 85 2.97 15.44 -7.71
CA ASP A 85 1.81 16.11 -7.12
C ASP A 85 1.56 15.64 -5.66
N LEU A 86 1.63 14.32 -5.43
CA LEU A 86 1.46 13.76 -4.11
C LEU A 86 2.57 14.18 -3.14
N PHE A 87 3.83 14.17 -3.59
CA PHE A 87 4.97 14.54 -2.77
C PHE A 87 4.92 16.02 -2.39
N GLU A 88 4.59 16.91 -3.33
CA GLU A 88 4.47 18.34 -3.09
C GLU A 88 3.35 18.65 -2.10
N GLU A 89 2.17 18.02 -2.26
CA GLU A 89 1.05 18.21 -1.34
C GLU A 89 1.35 17.71 0.08
N LEU A 90 1.95 16.52 0.21
CA LEU A 90 2.30 15.97 1.52
C LEU A 90 3.42 16.75 2.21
N SER A 91 4.35 17.33 1.45
CA SER A 91 5.46 18.13 1.99
C SER A 91 4.99 19.39 2.73
N LYS A 92 3.75 19.85 2.49
CA LYS A 92 3.14 20.97 3.24
C LYS A 92 2.87 20.65 4.70
N TYR A 93 2.79 19.36 5.06
CA TYR A 93 2.44 18.90 6.40
C TYR A 93 3.65 18.43 7.22
N GLY A 94 4.84 18.39 6.63
CA GLY A 94 6.07 18.00 7.33
C GLY A 94 7.11 17.40 6.39
N GLN A 95 8.26 17.04 6.94
CA GLN A 95 9.31 16.37 6.19
C GLN A 95 8.92 14.92 5.88
N ILE A 96 8.99 14.56 4.61
CA ILE A 96 8.78 13.18 4.14
C ILE A 96 10.12 12.44 4.16
N GLU A 97 10.20 11.35 4.93
CA GLU A 97 11.37 10.47 4.94
C GLU A 97 11.31 9.46 3.78
N SER A 98 10.12 8.92 3.48
CA SER A 98 9.91 7.96 2.40
C SER A 98 8.46 8.05 1.89
N LEU A 99 8.31 8.03 0.57
CA LEU A 99 7.01 7.94 -0.13
C LEU A 99 7.05 6.73 -1.07
N ASN A 100 6.14 5.77 -0.84
CA ASN A 100 6.04 4.54 -1.61
C ASN A 100 4.64 4.42 -2.22
N ILE A 101 4.58 4.13 -3.52
CA ILE A 101 3.34 3.82 -4.23
C ILE A 101 3.38 2.34 -4.59
N CYS A 102 2.33 1.61 -4.20
CA CYS A 102 2.23 0.17 -4.39
C CYS A 102 1.39 -0.14 -5.64
N ASP A 103 1.99 -0.73 -6.67
CA ASP A 103 1.31 -1.22 -7.88
C ASP A 103 0.89 -2.69 -7.71
N ASN A 104 -0.03 -2.90 -6.78
CA ASN A 104 -0.45 -4.24 -6.37
C ASN A 104 -1.33 -4.89 -7.43
N LEU A 105 -0.98 -6.09 -7.90
CA LEU A 105 -1.75 -6.84 -8.91
C LEU A 105 -3.12 -7.34 -8.43
N ALA A 106 -3.38 -7.31 -7.13
CA ALA A 106 -4.57 -7.90 -6.55
C ALA A 106 -5.32 -6.91 -5.65
N ASP A 107 -6.60 -6.72 -5.95
CA ASP A 107 -7.54 -5.79 -5.29
C ASP A 107 -7.68 -5.97 -3.77
N HIS A 108 -7.20 -7.08 -3.22
CA HIS A 108 -7.28 -7.34 -1.80
C HIS A 108 -6.12 -6.72 -1.00
N MET A 109 -5.11 -6.15 -1.67
CA MET A 109 -4.06 -5.36 -1.02
C MET A 109 -4.29 -3.86 -1.23
N VAL A 110 -5.56 -3.45 -1.06
CA VAL A 110 -6.02 -2.06 -1.06
C VAL A 110 -6.05 -1.53 0.37
#